data_AF-A0A4R6K9B8-F1
#
_entry.id   AF-A0A4R6K9B8-F1
#
_cell.length_a   1.000
_cell.length_b   1.000
_cell.length_c   1.000
_cell.angle_alpha   90.00
_cell.angle_beta   90.00
_cell.angle_gamma   90.00
#
_symmetry.space_group_name_H-M   'P 1'
#
loop_
_entity.id
_entity.type
_entity.pdbx_description
1 polymer ?
#
loop_
_entity_poly.entity_id
_entity_poly.type
_entity_poly.pdbx_seq_one_letter_code
_entity_poly.pdbx_strand_id
1 'polypeptide(L)'
;MRQLLLRVPDDLHARLAARAQERGQSVNALATELLDHLIEEDPASVRRRLRAKAHQLGVLAEPHAPRRKLSRVERQTALDSARGLGEVVDAILEDGR
;
A
#
# COMPACT_ATOMS: atom_id res chain seq x y z
N MET A 1 20.71 5.12 -2.13
CA MET A 1 19.95 5.98 -1.20
C MET A 1 19.72 7.33 -1.85
N ARG A 2 18.63 8.04 -1.53
CA ARG A 2 18.37 9.40 -2.01
C ARG A 2 18.48 10.34 -0.81
N GLN A 3 19.03 11.54 -1.00
CA GLN A 3 19.21 12.52 0.06
C GLN A 3 18.10 13.58 0.01
N LEU A 4 17.53 13.92 1.17
CA LEU A 4 16.59 15.02 1.35
C LEU A 4 17.32 16.17 2.06
N LEU A 5 17.30 17.35 1.45
CA LEU A 5 17.76 18.59 2.09
C LEU A 5 16.54 19.43 2.45
N LEU A 6 16.36 19.69 3.74
CA LEU A 6 15.24 20.47 4.26
C LEU A 6 15.77 21.70 4.99
N ARG A 7 15.14 22.85 4.76
CA ARG A 7 15.36 24.04 5.59
C ARG A 7 14.37 23.99 6.74
N VAL A 8 14.89 23.98 7.97
CA VAL A 8 14.09 24.00 9.19
C VAL A 8 14.49 25.20 10.06
N PRO A 9 13.59 25.69 10.91
CA PRO A 9 13.96 26.64 11.96
C PRO A 9 15.07 26.08 12.88
N ASP A 10 15.96 26.96 13.34
CA ASP A 10 17.12 26.58 14.16
C ASP A 10 16.72 25.94 15.50
N ASP A 11 15.62 26.38 16.09
CA ASP A 11 15.06 25.84 17.32
C ASP A 11 14.59 24.38 17.14
N LEU A 12 13.96 24.09 16.00
CA LEU A 12 13.55 22.73 15.65
C LEU A 12 14.78 21.84 15.45
N HIS A 13 15.80 22.33 14.75
CA HIS A 13 17.05 21.59 14.57
C HIS A 13 17.73 21.28 15.92
N ALA A 14 17.80 22.26 16.83
CA ALA A 14 18.39 22.08 18.15
C ALA A 14 17.67 21.02 18.98
N ARG A 15 16.33 21.04 18.98
CA ARG A 15 15.50 20.02 19.67
C ARG A 15 15.69 18.63 19.08
N LEU A 16 15.78 18.53 17.75
CA LEU A 16 16.03 17.27 17.05
C LEU A 16 17.43 16.71 17.39
N ALA A 17 18.44 17.58 17.41
CA ALA A 17 19.81 17.22 17.75
C ALA A 17 19.95 16.73 19.20
N ALA A 18 19.36 17.44 20.16
CA ALA A 18 19.34 17.02 21.55
C ALA A 18 18.70 15.63 21.71
N ARG A 19 17.58 15.40 21.04
CA ARG A 19 16.88 14.10 21.10
C ARG A 19 17.63 12.96 20.41
N ALA A 20 18.38 13.26 19.34
CA ALA A 20 19.25 12.29 18.70
C ALA A 20 20.41 11.89 19.62
N GLN A 21 21.00 12.87 20.32
CA GLN A 21 22.06 12.66 21.29
C GLN A 21 21.59 11.80 22.48
N GLU A 22 20.40 12.08 23.04
CA GLU A 22 19.78 11.25 24.09
C GLU A 22 19.63 9.78 23.69
N ARG A 23 19.37 9.52 22.40
CA ARG A 23 19.20 8.18 21.85
C ARG A 23 20.48 7.54 21.33
N GLY A 24 21.62 8.25 21.38
CA GLY A 24 22.88 7.77 20.81
C GLY A 24 22.84 7.56 19.29
N GLN A 25 21.98 8.31 18.58
CA GLN A 25 21.79 8.20 17.14
C GLN A 25 22.24 9.49 16.42
N SER A 26 22.51 9.39 15.12
CA SER A 26 22.69 10.59 14.30
C SER A 26 21.36 11.31 14.08
N VAL A 27 21.41 12.63 13.87
CA VAL A 27 20.23 13.46 13.58
C VAL A 27 19.48 12.94 12.35
N ASN A 28 20.20 12.50 11.31
CA ASN A 28 19.60 11.94 10.09
C ASN A 28 18.91 10.60 10.34
N ALA A 29 19.49 9.75 11.19
CA ALA A 29 18.88 8.47 11.55
C ALA A 29 17.57 8.69 12.31
N LEU A 30 17.57 9.58 13.30
CA LEU A 30 16.37 9.93 14.04
C LEU A 30 15.31 10.60 13.14
N ALA A 31 15.72 11.52 12.26
CA ALA A 31 14.80 12.17 11.33
C ALA A 31 14.14 11.16 10.38
N THR A 32 14.90 10.18 9.89
CA THR A 32 14.38 9.12 9.02
C THR A 32 13.38 8.25 9.76
N GLU A 33 13.70 7.81 10.99
CA GLU A 33 12.81 7.02 11.84
C GLU A 33 11.47 7.72 12.09
N LEU A 34 11.52 9.02 12.43
CA LEU A 34 10.32 9.83 12.69
C LEU A 34 9.47 10.01 11.42
N LEU A 35 10.11 10.29 10.27
CA LEU A 35 9.41 10.44 9.00
C LEU A 35 8.78 9.12 8.56
N ASP A 36 9.47 8.00 8.75
CA ASP A 36 8.94 6.68 8.43
C ASP A 36 7.68 6.42 9.25
N HIS A 37 7.73 6.56 10.58
CA HIS A 37 6.54 6.35 11.44
C HIS A 37 5.34 7.22 11.02
N LEU A 38 5.56 8.50 10.75
CA LEU A 38 4.49 9.41 10.31
C LEU A 38 3.91 9.02 8.94
N ILE A 39 4.75 8.52 8.01
CA ILE A 39 4.31 8.05 6.69
C ILE A 39 3.64 6.66 6.80
N GLU A 40 4.00 5.84 7.77
CA GLU A 40 3.35 4.54 8.02
C GLU A 40 1.96 4.67 8.65
N GLU A 41 1.73 5.71 9.45
CA GLU A 41 0.41 6.00 10.04
C GLU A 41 -0.65 6.41 9.00
N ASP A 42 -0.27 6.73 7.77
CA ASP A 42 -1.22 6.96 6.66
C ASP A 42 -1.69 5.61 6.06
N PRO A 43 -2.95 5.18 6.26
CA PRO A 43 -3.45 3.94 5.69
C PRO A 43 -3.42 3.91 4.15
N ALA A 44 -3.45 5.08 3.50
CA ALA A 44 -3.28 5.16 2.04
C ALA A 44 -1.82 4.88 1.62
N SER A 45 -0.85 5.26 2.46
CA SER A 45 0.58 4.97 2.29
C SER A 45 0.88 3.47 2.43
N VAL A 46 0.30 2.80 3.42
CA VAL A 46 0.44 1.33 3.60
C VAL A 46 -0.07 0.59 2.36
N ARG A 47 -1.29 0.90 1.90
CA ARG A 47 -1.85 0.29 0.69
C ARG A 47 -1.01 0.59 -0.56
N ARG A 48 -0.50 1.81 -0.70
CA ARG A 48 0.37 2.21 -1.81
C ARG A 48 1.68 1.44 -1.81
N ARG A 49 2.34 1.29 -0.66
CA ARG A 49 3.57 0.48 -0.52
C ARG A 49 3.32 -1.00 -0.79
N LEU A 50 2.24 -1.57 -0.24
CA LEU A 50 1.87 -2.96 -0.49
C LEU A 50 1.64 -3.20 -1.98
N ARG A 51 0.91 -2.30 -2.64
CA ARG A 51 0.66 -2.36 -4.09
C ARG A 51 1.96 -2.24 -4.89
N ALA A 52 2.84 -1.30 -4.53
CA ALA A 52 4.14 -1.14 -5.17
C ALA A 52 5.02 -2.39 -5.02
N LYS A 53 5.06 -2.99 -3.83
CA LYS A 53 5.80 -4.23 -3.56
C LYS A 53 5.20 -5.43 -4.31
N ALA A 54 3.88 -5.55 -4.33
CA ALA A 54 3.18 -6.59 -5.09
C ALA A 54 3.45 -6.46 -6.61
N HIS A 55 3.48 -5.22 -7.12
CA HIS A 55 3.85 -4.94 -8.51
C HIS A 55 5.30 -5.32 -8.81
N GLN A 56 6.25 -4.97 -7.93
CA GLN A 56 7.66 -5.37 -8.07
C GLN A 56 7.87 -6.88 -8.05
N LEU A 57 7.11 -7.59 -7.21
CA LEU A 57 7.16 -9.05 -7.09
C LEU A 57 6.38 -9.76 -8.22
N GLY A 58 5.71 -9.02 -9.10
CA GLY A 58 4.88 -9.59 -10.18
C GLY A 58 3.63 -10.32 -9.70
N VAL A 59 3.27 -10.19 -8.41
CA VAL A 59 2.09 -10.82 -7.81
C VAL A 59 0.86 -9.91 -7.82
N LEU A 60 1.01 -8.65 -8.22
CA LEU A 60 -0.12 -7.74 -8.39
C LEU A 60 -0.84 -8.09 -9.70
N ALA A 61 -1.99 -8.75 -9.59
CA ALA A 61 -2.93 -8.82 -10.70
C ALA A 61 -3.49 -7.42 -10.97
N GLU A 62 -3.20 -6.86 -12.14
CA GLU A 62 -3.89 -5.67 -12.64
C GLU A 62 -5.11 -6.14 -13.44
N PRO A 63 -6.32 -6.15 -12.86
CA PRO A 63 -7.50 -6.54 -13.59
C PRO A 63 -7.67 -5.59 -14.76
N HIS A 64 -7.71 -6.14 -15.97
CA HIS A 64 -8.03 -5.35 -17.14
C HIS A 64 -9.40 -4.73 -16.93
N ALA A 65 -9.49 -3.41 -17.10
CA ALA A 65 -10.76 -2.74 -17.05
C ALA A 65 -11.69 -3.44 -18.07
N PRO A 66 -12.92 -3.78 -17.68
CA PRO A 66 -13.83 -4.46 -18.59
C PRO A 66 -14.00 -3.60 -19.84
N ARG A 67 -13.85 -4.21 -21.02
CA ARG A 67 -13.92 -3.52 -22.32
C ARG A 67 -15.24 -2.76 -22.51
N ARG A 68 -16.29 -3.18 -21.80
CA ARG A 68 -17.61 -2.58 -21.80
C ARG A 68 -18.13 -2.44 -20.37
N LYS A 69 -18.73 -1.29 -20.06
CA LYS A 69 -19.50 -1.10 -18.83
C LYS A 69 -20.88 -1.73 -19.03
N LEU A 70 -21.28 -2.63 -18.14
CA LEU A 70 -22.63 -3.19 -18.13
C LEU A 70 -23.63 -2.18 -17.57
N SER A 71 -24.82 -2.11 -18.13
CA SER A 71 -25.95 -1.44 -17.49
C SER A 71 -26.35 -2.16 -16.21
N ARG A 72 -27.14 -1.50 -15.35
CA ARG A 72 -27.59 -2.08 -14.07
C ARG A 72 -28.38 -3.38 -14.28
N VAL A 73 -29.22 -3.43 -15.31
CA VAL A 73 -30.04 -4.61 -15.64
C VAL A 73 -29.15 -5.76 -16.10
N GLU A 74 -28.26 -5.52 -17.04
CA GLU A 74 -27.32 -6.55 -17.54
C GLU A 74 -26.43 -7.11 -16.41
N ARG A 75 -25.97 -6.24 -15.50
CA ARG A 75 -25.21 -6.67 -14.32
C ARG A 75 -26.03 -7.59 -13.44
N GLN A 76 -27.28 -7.24 -13.17
CA GLN A 76 -28.15 -8.04 -12.31
C GLN A 76 -28.43 -9.41 -12.93
N THR A 77 -28.76 -9.44 -14.23
CA THR A 77 -28.98 -10.70 -14.97
C THR A 77 -27.74 -11.60 -14.94
N ALA A 78 -26.54 -11.05 -15.13
CA ALA A 78 -25.30 -11.82 -15.07
C ALA A 78 -25.02 -12.39 -13.66
N LEU A 79 -25.33 -11.63 -12.60
CA LEU A 79 -25.20 -12.10 -11.22
C LEU A 79 -26.20 -13.21 -10.89
N ASP A 80 -27.44 -13.05 -11.34
CA ASP A 80 -28.49 -14.05 -11.11
C ASP A 80 -28.22 -15.33 -11.91
N SER A 81 -27.72 -15.23 -13.14
CA SER A 81 -27.35 -16.40 -13.94
C SER A 81 -26.10 -17.12 -13.42
N ALA A 82 -25.24 -16.41 -12.69
CA ALA A 82 -24.03 -16.98 -12.08
C ALA A 82 -24.24 -17.48 -10.66
N ARG A 83 -25.45 -17.35 -10.11
CA ARG A 83 -25.77 -17.77 -8.74
C ARG A 83 -25.59 -19.28 -8.61
N GLY A 84 -24.80 -19.72 -7.62
CA GLY A 84 -24.50 -21.14 -7.39
C GLY A 84 -23.29 -21.67 -8.17
N LEU A 85 -22.74 -20.93 -9.14
CA LEU A 85 -21.50 -21.34 -9.83
C LEU A 85 -20.26 -21.27 -8.93
N GLY A 86 -20.32 -20.53 -7.81
CA GLY A 86 -19.20 -20.38 -6.87
C GLY A 86 -18.70 -21.72 -6.34
N GLU A 87 -19.61 -22.56 -5.84
CA GLU A 87 -19.27 -23.89 -5.28
C GLU A 87 -18.61 -24.81 -6.33
N VAL A 88 -19.08 -24.74 -7.58
CA VAL A 88 -18.51 -25.52 -8.69
C VAL A 88 -17.10 -25.03 -9.04
N VAL A 89 -16.89 -23.71 -9.06
CA VAL A 89 -15.56 -23.13 -9.33
C VAL A 89 -14.59 -23.42 -8.20
N ASP A 90 -15.04 -23.32 -6.95
CA ASP A 90 -14.22 -23.61 -5.76
C ASP A 90 -13.78 -25.08 -5.76
N ALA A 91 -14.70 -26.01 -6.04
CA ALA A 91 -14.36 -27.43 -6.18
C ALA A 91 -13.31 -27.69 -7.27
N ILE A 92 -13.42 -27.06 -8.44
CA ILE A 92 -12.44 -27.19 -9.53
C ILE A 92 -11.07 -26.62 -9.14
N LEU A 93 -11.05 -25.50 -8.40
CA LEU A 93 -9.80 -24.88 -7.94
C LEU A 93 -9.12 -25.69 -6.83
N GLU A 94 -9.89 -26.39 -6.01
CA GLU A 94 -9.39 -27.31 -4.98
C GLU A 94 -8.84 -28.60 -5.61
N ASP A 95 -9.51 -29.17 -6.62
CA ASP A 95 -9.06 -30.37 -7.33
C ASP A 95 -7.82 -30.15 -8.23
N GLY A 96 -7.59 -28.91 -8.66
CA GLY A 96 -6.48 -28.55 -9.55
C GLY A 96 -5.15 -28.19 -8.87
N ARG A 97 -5.02 -28.39 -7.55
CA ARG A 97 -3.82 -28.09 -6.76
C ARG A 97 -2.95 -29.30 -6.46
#